data_AF-A0A2M9W7M6-F1
#
_entry.id   AF-A0A2M9W7M6-F1
#
_cell.length_a   1.000
_cell.length_b   1.000
_cell.length_c   1.000
_cell.angle_alpha   90.00
_cell.angle_beta   90.00
_cell.angle_gamma   90.00
#
_symmetry.space_group_name_H-M   'P 1'
#
loop_
_entity.id
_entity.type
_entity.pdbx_description
1 polymer ?
#
loop_
_entity_poly.entity_id
_entity_poly.type
_entity_poly.pdbx_seq_one_letter_code
_entity_poly.pdbx_strand_id
1 'polypeptide(L)'
;MDTDMTKSCEMDSLVVAYFGQDCDIIDPDCNFDNLLNDYLSTSQPFNLRMLLANIQEFEQEPDGIHIFSERYKYDFAPDRWDMTVVEWLSVVRKRVVDELHANGHSSELSNF
;
A
#
# COMPACT_ATOMS: atom_id res chain seq x y z
N MET A 1 10.38 -11.77 16.13
CA MET A 1 9.60 -11.38 14.94
C MET A 1 10.35 -11.87 13.74
N ASP A 2 9.66 -12.55 12.84
CA ASP A 2 10.22 -13.11 11.62
C ASP A 2 10.35 -11.96 10.62
N THR A 3 11.49 -11.26 10.64
CA THR A 3 11.82 -10.19 9.69
C THR A 3 12.20 -10.78 8.33
N ASP A 4 11.42 -11.75 7.85
CA ASP A 4 11.65 -12.33 6.55
C ASP A 4 11.11 -11.38 5.48
N MET A 5 11.98 -10.46 5.07
CA MET A 5 11.75 -9.51 3.98
C MET A 5 11.52 -10.20 2.62
N THR A 6 11.62 -11.54 2.54
CA THR A 6 11.37 -12.32 1.31
C THR A 6 9.92 -12.76 1.14
N LYS A 7 9.08 -12.65 2.18
CA LYS A 7 7.66 -13.01 2.07
C LYS A 7 6.95 -11.96 1.22
N SER A 8 6.49 -12.38 0.04
CA SER A 8 5.65 -11.56 -0.83
C SER A 8 4.35 -11.19 -0.11
N CYS A 9 3.98 -9.92 -0.18
CA CYS A 9 2.81 -9.36 0.47
C CYS A 9 2.03 -8.47 -0.51
N GLU A 10 0.78 -8.12 -0.20
CA GLU A 10 -0.04 -7.32 -1.11
C GLU A 10 0.51 -5.89 -1.26
N MET A 11 1.27 -5.40 -0.28
CA MET A 11 2.03 -4.16 -0.42
C MET A 11 3.02 -4.21 -1.60
N ASP A 12 3.62 -5.37 -1.91
CA ASP A 12 4.50 -5.49 -3.06
C ASP A 12 3.74 -5.25 -4.37
N SER A 13 2.52 -5.81 -4.49
CA SER A 13 1.64 -5.60 -5.63
C SER A 13 1.34 -4.11 -5.82
N LEU A 14 0.97 -3.41 -4.74
CA LEU A 14 0.67 -1.99 -4.80
C LEU A 14 1.91 -1.17 -5.17
N VAL A 15 2.99 -1.33 -4.42
CA VAL A 15 4.17 -0.46 -4.59
C VAL A 15 4.85 -0.72 -5.93
N VAL A 16 5.12 -1.97 -6.28
CA VAL A 16 5.89 -2.28 -7.49
C VAL A 16 5.09 -2.01 -8.76
N ALA A 17 3.80 -2.37 -8.78
CA ALA A 17 3.01 -2.20 -10.00
C ALA A 17 2.52 -0.76 -10.20
N TYR A 18 2.13 -0.06 -9.12
CA TYR A 18 1.47 1.24 -9.22
C TYR A 18 2.37 2.42 -8.85
N PHE A 19 3.16 2.29 -7.80
CA PHE A 19 3.96 3.39 -7.24
C PHE A 19 5.47 3.23 -7.51
N GLY A 20 5.82 2.29 -8.38
CA GLY A 20 7.18 1.95 -8.78
C GLY A 20 7.76 2.91 -9.82
N GLN A 21 8.90 2.52 -10.41
CA GLN A 21 9.58 3.33 -11.44
C GLN A 21 8.72 3.55 -12.68
N ASP A 22 7.92 2.54 -13.07
CA ASP A 22 7.12 2.51 -14.29
C ASP A 22 5.65 2.96 -14.04
N CYS A 23 5.42 3.81 -13.03
CA CYS A 23 4.08 4.35 -12.74
C CYS A 23 3.49 5.14 -13.92
N ASP A 24 4.34 5.63 -14.83
CA ASP A 24 3.98 6.38 -16.03
C ASP A 24 3.28 5.52 -17.09
N ILE A 25 3.42 4.19 -17.01
CA ILE A 25 2.68 3.23 -17.84
C ILE A 25 1.19 3.24 -17.49
N ILE A 26 0.86 3.44 -16.21
CA ILE A 26 -0.53 3.46 -15.72
C ILE A 26 -1.10 4.87 -15.82
N ASP A 27 -0.37 5.85 -15.32
CA ASP A 27 -0.75 7.27 -15.37
C ASP A 27 0.46 8.10 -15.80
N PRO A 28 0.44 8.82 -16.94
CA PRO A 28 1.60 9.53 -17.47
C PRO A 28 2.22 10.56 -16.52
N ASP A 29 1.43 11.13 -15.60
CA ASP A 29 1.91 12.10 -14.61
C ASP A 29 2.26 11.42 -13.27
N CYS A 30 2.17 10.09 -13.22
CA CYS A 30 2.20 9.27 -12.01
C CYS A 30 1.33 9.86 -10.90
N ASN A 31 0.13 10.32 -11.26
CA ASN A 31 -0.76 10.98 -10.31
C ASN A 31 -1.18 10.01 -9.19
N PHE A 32 -0.90 10.37 -7.93
CA PHE A 32 -1.18 9.53 -6.77
C PHE A 32 -2.62 9.00 -6.73
N ASP A 33 -3.60 9.89 -6.93
CA ASP A 33 -5.01 9.53 -6.83
C ASP A 33 -5.42 8.59 -7.96
N ASN A 34 -4.95 8.83 -9.18
CA ASN A 34 -5.26 7.97 -10.32
C ASN A 34 -4.67 6.57 -10.14
N LEU A 35 -3.40 6.48 -9.71
CA LEU A 35 -2.73 5.21 -9.43
C LEU A 35 -3.45 4.42 -8.34
N LEU A 36 -3.79 5.07 -7.22
CA LEU A 36 -4.49 4.41 -6.13
C LEU A 36 -5.92 4.02 -6.52
N ASN A 37 -6.65 4.89 -7.23
CA ASN A 37 -8.00 4.58 -7.71
C ASN A 37 -8.02 3.38 -8.67
N ASP A 38 -7.04 3.27 -9.57
CA ASP A 38 -6.94 2.13 -10.47
C ASP A 38 -6.74 0.83 -9.69
N TYR A 39 -5.79 0.80 -8.75
CA TYR A 39 -5.59 -0.34 -7.86
C TYR A 39 -6.85 -0.70 -7.07
N LEU A 40 -7.52 0.28 -6.46
CA LEU A 40 -8.73 0.06 -5.66
C LEU A 40 -9.87 -0.51 -6.49
N SER A 41 -10.08 0.01 -7.70
CA SER A 41 -11.18 -0.40 -8.58
C SER A 41 -10.99 -1.79 -9.21
N THR A 42 -9.75 -2.26 -9.31
CA THR A 42 -9.39 -3.54 -9.93
C THR A 42 -9.15 -4.65 -8.89
N SER A 43 -8.86 -4.28 -7.64
CA SER A 43 -8.56 -5.21 -6.56
C SER A 43 -9.78 -5.94 -6.03
N GLN A 44 -9.59 -7.21 -5.66
CA GLN A 44 -10.61 -7.98 -4.96
C GLN A 44 -10.67 -7.56 -3.48
N PRO A 45 -11.85 -7.64 -2.81
CA PRO A 45 -11.98 -7.27 -1.40
C PRO A 45 -11.05 -8.04 -0.46
N PHE A 46 -10.65 -9.26 -0.84
CA PHE A 46 -9.65 -10.04 -0.10
C PHE A 46 -8.27 -9.37 -0.15
N ASN A 47 -7.82 -8.94 -1.34
CA ASN A 47 -6.54 -8.26 -1.52
C ASN A 47 -6.51 -6.95 -0.72
N LEU A 48 -7.58 -6.17 -0.78
CA LEU A 48 -7.70 -4.94 0.01
C LEU A 48 -7.53 -5.19 1.52
N ARG A 49 -8.05 -6.30 2.05
CA ARG A 49 -7.82 -6.67 3.46
C ARG A 49 -6.38 -7.15 3.72
N MET A 50 -5.78 -7.88 2.79
CA MET A 50 -4.35 -8.25 2.88
C MET A 50 -3.46 -7.00 2.91
N LEU A 51 -3.77 -5.99 2.10
CA LEU A 51 -3.07 -4.71 2.12
C LEU A 51 -3.22 -4.00 3.46
N LEU A 52 -4.43 -3.97 4.05
CA LEU A 52 -4.64 -3.42 5.40
C LEU A 52 -3.83 -4.17 6.46
N ALA A 53 -3.72 -5.49 6.36
CA ALA A 53 -2.89 -6.28 7.25
C ALA A 53 -1.41 -5.94 7.12
N ASN A 54 -0.90 -5.78 5.89
CA ASN A 54 0.50 -5.38 5.68
C ASN A 54 0.79 -3.98 6.20
N ILE A 55 -0.12 -3.01 6.01
CA ILE A 55 0.01 -1.67 6.59
C ILE A 55 0.08 -1.76 8.12
N GLN A 56 -0.83 -2.54 8.73
CA GLN A 56 -0.84 -2.71 10.18
C GLN A 56 0.46 -3.36 10.70
N GLU A 57 1.03 -4.34 9.98
CA GLU A 57 2.32 -4.94 10.32
C GLU A 57 3.42 -3.88 10.35
N PHE A 58 3.54 -3.03 9.31
CA PHE A 58 4.54 -1.95 9.29
C PHE A 58 4.32 -0.90 10.38
N GLU A 59 3.08 -0.63 10.78
CA GLU A 59 2.79 0.32 11.86
C GLU A 59 3.07 -0.24 13.26
N GLN A 60 2.95 -1.57 13.46
CA GLN A 60 3.11 -2.21 14.76
C GLN A 60 4.56 -2.62 15.06
N GLU A 61 5.36 -2.85 14.02
CA GLU A 61 6.78 -3.16 14.15
C GLU A 61 7.57 -1.89 14.53
N PRO A 62 8.42 -1.92 15.59
CA PRO A 62 9.19 -0.74 16.03
C PRO A 62 10.01 -0.06 14.91
N ASP A 63 10.54 -0.86 13.98
CA ASP A 63 11.33 -0.39 12.84
C ASP A 63 10.57 -0.52 11.51
N GLY A 64 9.24 -0.71 11.54
CA GLY A 64 8.45 -1.05 10.35
C GLY A 64 8.51 -0.02 9.23
N ILE A 65 8.57 1.28 9.55
CA ILE A 65 8.75 2.34 8.55
C ILE A 65 10.15 2.27 7.89
N HIS A 66 11.18 1.94 8.66
CA HIS A 66 12.53 1.74 8.12
C HIS A 66 12.57 0.50 7.24
N ILE A 67 11.94 -0.61 7.66
CA ILE A 67 11.83 -1.85 6.88
C ILE A 67 11.11 -1.59 5.55
N PHE A 68 9.98 -0.87 5.57
CA PHE A 68 9.26 -0.46 4.36
C PHE A 68 10.17 0.34 3.43
N SER A 69 10.85 1.35 3.98
CA SER A 69 11.72 2.24 3.21
C SER A 69 12.88 1.47 2.57
N GLU A 70 13.54 0.58 3.32
CA GLU A 70 14.64 -0.24 2.80
C GLU A 70 14.18 -1.25 1.75
N ARG A 71 12.99 -1.83 1.92
CA ARG A 71 12.41 -2.78 0.96
C ARG A 71 12.14 -2.14 -0.40
N TYR A 72 11.62 -0.91 -0.41
CA TYR A 72 11.17 -0.25 -1.64
C TYR A 72 12.06 0.92 -2.09
N LYS A 73 13.24 1.13 -1.48
CA LYS A 73 14.11 2.31 -1.74
C LYS A 73 14.48 2.58 -3.19
N TYR A 74 14.42 1.57 -4.06
CA TYR A 74 14.76 1.72 -5.48
C TYR A 74 13.53 1.93 -6.37
N ASP A 75 12.34 1.60 -5.88
CA ASP A 75 11.11 1.65 -6.66
C ASP A 75 10.19 2.78 -6.20
N PHE A 76 10.22 3.11 -4.91
CA PHE A 76 9.27 4.00 -4.26
C PHE A 76 9.93 5.28 -3.76
N ALA A 77 9.40 6.42 -4.20
CA ALA A 77 9.84 7.74 -3.77
C ALA A 77 8.61 8.61 -3.41
N PRO A 78 8.20 8.65 -2.13
CA PRO A 78 6.97 9.33 -1.72
C PRO A 78 7.05 10.86 -1.88
N ASP A 79 8.27 11.42 -1.93
CA ASP A 79 8.53 12.82 -2.24
C ASP A 79 7.94 13.26 -3.60
N ARG A 80 7.71 12.32 -4.53
CA ARG A 80 7.03 12.60 -5.81
C ARG A 80 5.63 13.20 -5.60
N TRP A 81 4.98 12.85 -4.49
CA TRP A 81 3.61 13.28 -4.16
C TRP A 81 3.57 14.21 -2.95
N ASP A 82 4.70 14.84 -2.59
CA ASP A 82 4.84 15.72 -1.43
C ASP A 82 4.41 15.04 -0.11
N MET A 83 4.68 13.74 0.04
CA MET A 83 4.33 12.94 1.21
C MET A 83 5.56 12.30 1.85
N THR A 84 5.51 12.11 3.17
CA THR A 84 6.34 11.12 3.86
C THR A 84 5.80 9.70 3.67
N VAL A 85 6.62 8.68 3.93
CA VAL A 85 6.17 7.27 3.95
C VAL A 85 4.97 7.07 4.88
N VAL A 86 5.00 7.70 6.06
CA VAL A 86 3.93 7.59 7.06
C VAL A 86 2.63 8.20 6.55
N GLU A 87 2.69 9.37 5.93
CA GLU A 87 1.52 10.02 5.32
C GLU A 87 0.96 9.18 4.18
N TRP A 88 1.83 8.65 3.31
CA TRP A 88 1.42 7.78 2.21
C TRP A 88 0.70 6.54 2.72
N LEU A 89 1.25 5.82 3.71
CA LEU A 89 0.62 4.65 4.32
C LEU A 89 -0.73 5.00 4.96
N SER A 90 -0.82 6.14 5.64
CA SER A 90 -2.05 6.62 6.26
C SER A 90 -3.14 6.92 5.22
N VAL A 91 -2.79 7.56 4.10
CA VAL A 91 -3.74 7.88 3.03
C VAL A 91 -4.21 6.60 2.35
N VAL A 92 -3.29 5.69 2.00
CA VAL A 92 -3.63 4.40 1.39
C VAL A 92 -4.56 3.60 2.31
N ARG A 93 -4.22 3.47 3.60
CA ARG A 93 -5.07 2.77 4.59
C ARG A 93 -6.49 3.34 4.61
N LYS A 94 -6.60 4.66 4.71
CA LYS A 94 -7.90 5.34 4.75
C LYS A 94 -8.71 5.05 3.49
N ARG A 95 -8.11 5.16 2.31
CA ARG A 95 -8.77 4.96 1.02
C ARG A 95 -9.21 3.51 0.81
N VAL A 96 -8.43 2.54 1.28
CA VAL A 96 -8.79 1.12 1.25
C VAL A 96 -9.98 0.82 2.18
N VAL A 97 -10.00 1.40 3.39
CA VAL A 97 -11.15 1.27 4.31
C VAL A 97 -12.41 1.89 3.69
N ASP A 98 -12.28 3.11 3.16
CA ASP A 98 -13.39 3.83 2.53
C ASP A 98 -13.94 3.02 1.33
N GLU A 99 -13.08 2.42 0.49
CA GLU A 99 -13.47 1.58 -0.66
C GLU A 99 -14.19 0.29 -0.22
N LEU A 100 -13.65 -0.43 0.78
CA LEU A 100 -14.30 -1.63 1.31
C LEU A 100 -15.70 -1.32 1.84
N HIS A 101 -15.85 -0.24 2.61
CA HIS A 101 -17.13 0.15 3.18
C HIS A 101 -18.12 0.63 2.12
N ALA A 102 -17.66 1.39 1.11
CA ALA A 102 -18.49 1.83 -0.01
C ALA A 102 -19.10 0.66 -0.79
N ASN A 103 -18.39 -0.48 -0.85
CA ASN A 103 -18.84 -1.69 -1.53
C ASN A 103 -19.50 -2.73 -0.61
N GLY A 104 -19.81 -2.36 0.64
CA GLY A 104 -20.51 -3.24 1.60
C GLY A 104 -19.64 -4.38 2.16
N HIS A 105 -18.32 -4.23 2.13
CA HIS A 105 -17.36 -5.18 2.68
C HIS A 105 -16.81 -4.70 4.03
N SER A 106 -16.53 -5.65 4.93
CA SER A 106 -15.85 -5.35 6.20
C SER A 106 -14.36 -5.08 5.98
N SER A 107 -13.84 -4.07 6.67
CA SER A 107 -12.40 -3.77 6.78
C SER A 107 -11.75 -4.43 8.00
N GLU A 108 -12.49 -5.21 8.79
CA GLU A 108 -11.95 -5.89 9.95
C GLU A 108 -10.98 -6.99 9.51
N LEU A 109 -9.79 -6.96 10.11
CA LEU A 109 -8.82 -8.04 9.99
C LEU A 109 -9.19 -9.09 11.02
N SER A 110 -9.58 -10.28 10.58
CA SER A 110 -9.77 -11.41 11.47
C SER A 110 -8.45 -11.70 12.18
N ASN A 111 -8.45 -11.66 13.52
CA ASN A 111 -7.33 -12.17 14.31
C ASN A 111 -7.27 -13.69 14.08
N PHE A 112 -6.35 -14.15 13.25
CA PHE A 112 -6.05 -15.58 13.07
C PHE A 112 -4.89 -15.98 13.97
#